data_AF-K1S1F8-F1
#
_entry.id   AF-K1S1F8-F1
#
_cell.length_a   1.000
_cell.length_b   1.000
_cell.length_c   1.000
_cell.angle_alpha   90.00
_cell.angle_beta   90.00
_cell.angle_gamma   90.00
#
_symmetry.space_group_name_H-M   'P 1'
#
loop_
_entity.id
_entity.type
_entity.pdbx_description
1 polymer ?
#
loop_
_entity_poly.entity_id
_entity_poly.type
_entity_poly.pdbx_seq_one_letter_code
_entity_poly.pdbx_strand_id
1 'polypeptide(L)'
;PFAALLRVLDNPAQDVELSSVLLSPLYPYTPDDLVQLRAAVRGGSLYAAVLHGSDPRFAPFLQDMEVYRELARTLTVGQLIEELFARTGYLAAVGAMPDGARCRDDLLAFAAWAANAGARGLSALVRAMDAAKAGSGVQAPSIGQSRPGCVSIMTVHRSKGLEFPVVFVANTSHKFNQSDAIYPVLYHKELGIGLMLRAGSSASRYKTLPYT
;
A
#
# COMPACT_ATOMS: atom_id res chain seq x y z
N PRO A 1 -6.85 0.07 -6.51
CA PRO A 1 -7.53 -1.05 -7.19
C PRO A 1 -6.63 -2.26 -7.47
N PHE A 2 -5.50 -2.12 -8.17
CA PHE A 2 -4.67 -3.29 -8.52
C PHE A 2 -4.12 -4.06 -7.32
N ALA A 3 -3.59 -3.38 -6.31
CA ALA A 3 -3.18 -4.03 -5.07
C ALA A 3 -4.35 -4.72 -4.33
N ALA A 4 -5.57 -4.20 -4.48
CA ALA A 4 -6.78 -4.84 -3.94
C ALA A 4 -7.14 -6.10 -4.73
N LEU A 5 -6.96 -6.12 -6.06
CA LEU A 5 -7.13 -7.32 -6.88
C LEU A 5 -6.21 -8.45 -6.39
N LEU A 6 -4.92 -8.16 -6.16
CA LEU A 6 -3.98 -9.15 -5.64
C LEU A 6 -4.40 -9.71 -4.26
N ARG A 7 -4.98 -8.86 -3.40
CA ARG A 7 -5.55 -9.30 -2.11
C ARG A 7 -6.80 -10.17 -2.28
N VAL A 8 -7.69 -9.81 -3.19
CA VAL A 8 -8.90 -10.59 -3.52
C VAL A 8 -8.54 -11.95 -4.13
N LEU A 9 -7.49 -12.01 -4.95
CA LEU A 9 -6.98 -13.27 -5.49
C LEU A 9 -6.37 -14.17 -4.41
N ASP A 10 -5.81 -13.61 -3.35
CA ASP A 10 -5.38 -14.37 -2.16
C ASP A 10 -6.61 -14.84 -1.36
N ASN A 11 -7.45 -13.89 -0.92
CA ASN A 11 -8.66 -14.13 -0.17
C ASN A 11 -9.82 -13.23 -0.64
N PRO A 12 -10.84 -13.77 -1.32
CA PRO A 12 -11.93 -12.98 -1.86
C PRO A 12 -12.95 -12.53 -0.81
N ALA A 13 -12.92 -13.08 0.41
CA ALA A 13 -13.81 -12.70 1.51
C ALA A 13 -13.42 -11.36 2.17
N GLN A 14 -12.62 -10.54 1.50
CA GLN A 14 -12.22 -9.20 1.91
C GLN A 14 -13.12 -8.15 1.25
N ASP A 15 -14.21 -7.77 1.93
CA ASP A 15 -15.28 -6.94 1.36
C ASP A 15 -14.79 -5.56 0.88
N VAL A 16 -13.85 -4.93 1.61
CA VAL A 16 -13.31 -3.61 1.23
C VAL A 16 -12.47 -3.72 -0.04
N GLU A 17 -11.57 -4.69 -0.10
CA GLU A 17 -10.73 -4.95 -1.26
C GLU A 17 -11.56 -5.37 -2.48
N LEU A 18 -12.54 -6.25 -2.29
CA LEU A 18 -13.44 -6.70 -3.34
C LEU A 18 -14.27 -5.54 -3.90
N SER A 19 -14.86 -4.70 -3.04
CA SER A 19 -15.58 -3.51 -3.50
C SER A 19 -14.68 -2.55 -4.26
N SER A 20 -13.41 -2.38 -3.85
CA SER A 20 -12.43 -1.57 -4.57
C SER A 20 -12.12 -2.10 -5.96
N VAL A 21 -12.14 -3.42 -6.17
CA VAL A 21 -11.95 -4.06 -7.48
C VAL A 21 -13.20 -3.89 -8.35
N LEU A 22 -14.37 -4.19 -7.80
CA LEU A 22 -15.65 -4.12 -8.54
C LEU A 22 -15.96 -2.69 -9.00
N LEU A 23 -15.64 -1.67 -8.19
CA LEU A 23 -15.82 -0.25 -8.53
C LEU A 23 -14.63 0.36 -9.29
N SER A 24 -13.65 -0.45 -9.69
CA SER A 24 -12.50 0.04 -10.42
C SER A 24 -12.74 0.04 -11.94
N PRO A 25 -11.88 0.70 -12.73
CA PRO A 25 -11.94 0.62 -14.19
C PRO A 25 -11.81 -0.79 -14.78
N LEU A 26 -11.49 -1.81 -13.98
CA LEU A 26 -11.47 -3.21 -14.41
C LEU A 26 -12.87 -3.74 -14.73
N TYR A 27 -13.89 -3.21 -14.07
CA TYR A 27 -15.26 -3.70 -14.20
C TYR A 27 -16.26 -2.54 -14.35
N PRO A 28 -17.36 -2.75 -15.09
CA PRO A 28 -18.32 -1.69 -15.37
C PRO A 28 -19.37 -1.53 -14.25
N TYR A 29 -19.02 -1.82 -13.00
CA TYR A 29 -19.98 -1.77 -11.89
C TYR A 29 -19.97 -0.42 -11.16
N THR A 30 -21.14 -0.03 -10.69
CA THR A 30 -21.38 1.19 -9.94
C THR A 30 -21.66 0.89 -8.45
N PRO A 31 -21.60 1.91 -7.57
CA PRO A 31 -22.00 1.73 -6.17
C PRO A 31 -23.44 1.23 -6.03
N ASP A 32 -24.35 1.66 -6.91
CA ASP A 32 -25.76 1.24 -6.90
C ASP A 32 -25.90 -0.26 -7.22
N ASP A 33 -25.07 -0.80 -8.11
CA ASP A 33 -25.06 -2.24 -8.41
C ASP A 33 -24.69 -3.06 -7.17
N LEU A 34 -23.71 -2.60 -6.38
CA LEU A 34 -23.33 -3.26 -5.13
C LEU A 34 -24.42 -3.15 -4.05
N VAL A 35 -25.13 -2.02 -3.99
CA VAL A 35 -26.27 -1.83 -3.07
C VAL A 35 -27.40 -2.79 -3.45
N GLN A 36 -27.72 -2.91 -4.74
CA GLN A 36 -28.74 -3.85 -5.23
C GLN A 36 -28.36 -5.30 -4.92
N LEU A 37 -27.12 -5.67 -5.20
CA LEU A 37 -26.59 -7.00 -4.87
C LEU A 37 -26.73 -7.30 -3.37
N ARG A 38 -26.39 -6.34 -2.50
CA ARG A 38 -26.50 -6.49 -1.05
C ARG A 38 -27.94 -6.52 -0.56
N ALA A 39 -28.85 -5.80 -1.21
CA ALA A 39 -30.28 -5.83 -0.89
C ALA A 39 -30.90 -7.21 -1.16
N ALA A 40 -30.45 -7.89 -2.23
CA ALA A 40 -30.86 -9.24 -2.59
C ALA A 40 -30.26 -10.31 -1.66
N VAL A 41 -28.99 -10.16 -1.25
CA VAL A 41 -28.31 -11.11 -0.35
C VAL A 41 -27.86 -10.42 0.94
N ARG A 42 -28.72 -10.46 1.96
CA ARG A 42 -28.58 -9.67 3.20
C ARG A 42 -27.59 -10.21 4.25
N GLY A 43 -26.76 -11.21 3.93
CA GLY A 43 -25.80 -11.79 4.87
C GLY A 43 -24.54 -12.33 4.19
N GLY A 44 -23.53 -12.68 4.99
CA GLY A 44 -22.24 -13.18 4.50
C GLY A 44 -21.36 -12.10 3.85
N SER A 45 -20.18 -12.52 3.38
CA SER A 45 -19.24 -11.63 2.68
C SER A 45 -19.83 -11.12 1.37
N LEU A 46 -19.29 -10.01 0.87
CA LEU A 46 -19.64 -9.48 -0.45
C LEU A 46 -19.36 -10.52 -1.55
N TYR A 47 -18.30 -11.32 -1.41
CA TYR A 47 -18.02 -12.40 -2.33
C TYR A 47 -19.11 -13.48 -2.34
N ALA A 48 -19.65 -13.85 -1.17
CA ALA A 48 -20.77 -14.77 -1.09
C ALA A 48 -22.03 -14.18 -1.76
N ALA A 49 -22.25 -12.87 -1.60
CA ALA A 49 -23.34 -12.19 -2.30
C ALA A 49 -23.16 -12.23 -3.83
N VAL A 50 -21.94 -12.02 -4.34
CA VAL A 50 -21.63 -12.14 -5.77
C VAL A 50 -21.86 -13.58 -6.28
N LEU A 51 -21.47 -14.59 -5.50
CA LEU A 51 -21.60 -15.99 -5.88
C LEU A 51 -23.06 -16.49 -5.88
N HIS A 52 -23.86 -16.05 -4.90
CA HIS A 52 -25.22 -16.56 -4.67
C HIS A 52 -26.33 -15.62 -5.10
N GLY A 53 -26.03 -14.36 -5.44
CA GLY A 53 -27.02 -13.35 -5.79
C GLY A 53 -27.70 -13.58 -7.15
N SER A 54 -27.22 -14.55 -7.94
CA SER A 54 -27.75 -14.91 -9.26
C SER A 54 -27.90 -13.74 -10.25
N ASP A 55 -27.25 -12.61 -10.00
CA ASP A 55 -27.25 -11.46 -10.90
C ASP A 55 -26.25 -11.73 -12.04
N PRO A 56 -26.71 -11.91 -13.29
CA PRO A 56 -25.86 -12.28 -14.41
C PRO A 56 -24.80 -11.22 -14.74
N ARG A 57 -24.97 -9.97 -14.27
CA ARG A 57 -23.98 -8.90 -14.46
C ARG A 57 -22.64 -9.22 -13.82
N PHE A 58 -22.61 -10.02 -12.75
CA PHE A 58 -21.38 -10.42 -12.06
C PHE A 58 -20.75 -11.71 -12.59
N ALA A 59 -21.37 -12.38 -13.56
CA ALA A 59 -20.82 -13.61 -14.15
C ALA A 59 -19.43 -13.41 -14.80
N PRO A 60 -19.14 -12.31 -15.53
CA PRO A 60 -17.80 -12.07 -16.08
C PRO A 60 -16.73 -11.96 -14.99
N PHE A 61 -17.02 -11.26 -13.88
CA PHE A 61 -16.12 -11.17 -12.74
C PHE A 61 -15.83 -12.56 -12.13
N LEU A 62 -16.84 -13.41 -11.98
CA LEU A 62 -16.67 -14.76 -11.44
C LEU A 62 -15.80 -15.64 -12.37
N GLN A 63 -15.98 -15.53 -13.68
CA GLN A 63 -15.17 -16.24 -14.68
C GLN A 63 -13.70 -15.77 -14.62
N ASP A 64 -13.48 -14.46 -14.59
CA ASP A 64 -12.15 -13.88 -14.42
C ASP A 64 -11.49 -14.35 -13.13
N MET A 65 -12.23 -14.34 -12.01
CA MET A 65 -11.74 -14.78 -10.70
C MET A 65 -11.28 -16.25 -10.72
N GLU A 66 -12.00 -17.12 -11.41
CA GLU A 66 -11.60 -18.53 -11.55
C GLU A 66 -10.26 -18.64 -12.29
N VAL A 67 -10.14 -17.96 -13.45
CA VAL A 67 -8.93 -17.93 -14.26
C VAL A 67 -7.75 -17.32 -13.50
N TYR A 68 -7.94 -16.14 -12.90
CA TYR A 68 -6.86 -15.42 -12.22
C TYR A 68 -6.39 -16.15 -10.96
N ARG A 69 -7.29 -16.84 -10.24
CA ARG A 69 -6.89 -17.68 -9.10
C ARG A 69 -6.15 -18.95 -9.54
N GLU A 70 -6.45 -19.51 -10.70
CA GLU A 70 -5.67 -20.63 -11.27
C GLU A 70 -4.26 -20.16 -11.66
N LEU A 71 -4.15 -19.00 -12.32
CA LEU A 71 -2.86 -18.38 -12.63
C LEU A 71 -2.05 -18.10 -11.36
N ALA A 72 -2.69 -17.60 -10.30
CA ALA A 72 -2.02 -17.31 -9.04
C ALA A 72 -1.46 -18.55 -8.32
N ARG A 73 -1.96 -19.76 -8.62
CA ARG A 73 -1.45 -21.03 -8.07
C ARG A 73 -0.27 -21.58 -8.87
N THR A 74 -0.17 -21.24 -10.15
CA THR A 74 0.76 -21.85 -11.10
C THR A 74 1.94 -20.94 -11.47
N LEU A 75 1.72 -19.62 -11.45
CA LEU A 75 2.71 -18.63 -11.83
C LEU A 75 3.45 -18.04 -10.63
N THR A 76 4.66 -17.54 -10.87
CA THR A 76 5.31 -16.62 -9.92
C THR A 76 4.55 -15.30 -9.85
N VAL A 77 4.71 -14.54 -8.76
CA VAL A 77 4.02 -13.25 -8.59
C VAL A 77 4.34 -12.26 -9.72
N GLY A 78 5.57 -12.22 -10.20
CA GLY A 78 5.95 -11.37 -11.34
C GLY A 78 5.17 -11.73 -12.61
N GLN A 79 5.16 -13.01 -12.97
CA GLN A 79 4.40 -13.53 -14.11
C GLN A 79 2.89 -13.33 -13.97
N LEU A 80 2.35 -13.54 -12.76
CA LEU A 80 0.93 -13.28 -12.47
C LEU A 80 0.58 -11.81 -12.75
N ILE A 81 1.40 -10.87 -12.28
CA ILE A 81 1.16 -9.44 -12.48
C ILE A 81 1.24 -9.06 -13.96
N GLU A 82 2.23 -9.58 -14.68
CA GLU A 82 2.35 -9.38 -16.14
C GLU A 82 1.11 -9.89 -16.88
N GLU A 83 0.66 -11.10 -16.56
CA GLU A 83 -0.51 -11.72 -17.17
C GLU A 83 -1.80 -10.94 -16.85
N LEU A 84 -1.95 -10.47 -15.61
CA LEU A 84 -3.06 -9.61 -15.20
C LEU A 84 -3.04 -8.28 -15.96
N PHE A 85 -1.88 -7.63 -16.14
CA PHE A 85 -1.80 -6.41 -16.94
C PHE A 85 -2.18 -6.65 -18.40
N ALA A 86 -1.73 -7.76 -19.00
CA ALA A 86 -2.02 -8.09 -20.38
C ALA A 86 -3.52 -8.37 -20.61
N ARG A 87 -4.14 -9.18 -19.73
CA ARG A 87 -5.56 -9.57 -19.85
C ARG A 87 -6.53 -8.42 -19.58
N THR A 88 -6.23 -7.61 -18.57
CA THR A 88 -7.15 -6.55 -18.12
C THR A 88 -6.94 -5.22 -18.85
N GLY A 89 -5.79 -5.03 -19.52
CA GLY A 89 -5.40 -3.73 -20.07
C GLY A 89 -5.20 -2.65 -19.00
N TYR A 90 -5.09 -3.02 -17.71
CA TYR A 90 -5.10 -2.05 -16.61
C TYR A 90 -3.96 -1.03 -16.68
N LEU A 91 -2.78 -1.44 -17.16
CA LEU A 91 -1.65 -0.52 -17.36
C LEU A 91 -1.98 0.57 -18.40
N ALA A 92 -2.72 0.22 -19.46
CA ALA A 92 -3.18 1.17 -20.47
C ALA A 92 -4.29 2.06 -19.92
N ALA A 93 -5.24 1.49 -19.17
CA ALA A 93 -6.31 2.25 -18.53
C ALA A 93 -5.77 3.34 -17.58
N VAL A 94 -4.80 2.99 -16.72
CA VAL A 94 -4.12 3.95 -15.84
C VAL A 94 -3.31 4.97 -16.63
N GLY A 95 -2.63 4.54 -17.69
CA GLY A 95 -1.84 5.43 -18.56
C GLY A 95 -2.67 6.52 -19.26
N ALA A 96 -3.96 6.29 -19.48
CA ALA A 96 -4.88 7.23 -20.11
C ALA A 96 -5.50 8.26 -19.14
N MET A 97 -5.29 8.13 -17.84
CA MET A 97 -5.81 9.04 -16.82
C MET A 97 -4.97 10.33 -16.73
N PRO A 98 -5.50 11.42 -16.11
CA PRO A 98 -4.67 12.53 -15.65
C PRO A 98 -3.51 12.02 -14.80
N ASP A 99 -2.30 12.54 -15.01
CA ASP A 99 -1.04 12.02 -14.42
C ASP A 99 -0.71 10.55 -14.77
N GLY A 100 -1.33 9.99 -15.82
CA GLY A 100 -1.24 8.58 -16.19
C GLY A 100 0.18 8.08 -16.45
N ALA A 101 1.07 8.92 -16.97
CA ALA A 101 2.50 8.57 -17.13
C ALA A 101 3.15 8.26 -15.77
N ARG A 102 2.91 9.09 -14.76
CA ARG A 102 3.42 8.86 -13.39
C ARG A 102 2.77 7.64 -12.77
N CYS A 103 1.43 7.51 -12.87
CA CYS A 103 0.73 6.37 -12.29
C CYS A 103 1.15 5.04 -12.93
N ARG A 104 1.45 5.04 -14.23
CA ARG A 104 2.01 3.89 -14.95
C ARG A 104 3.40 3.53 -14.42
N ASP A 105 4.27 4.52 -14.25
CA ASP A 105 5.62 4.29 -13.71
C ASP A 105 5.56 3.76 -12.26
N ASP A 106 4.68 4.32 -11.42
CA ASP A 106 4.44 3.84 -10.05
C ASP A 106 3.94 2.39 -10.04
N LEU A 107 3.08 2.02 -10.99
CA LEU A 107 2.55 0.67 -11.11
C LEU A 107 3.61 -0.34 -11.59
N LEU A 108 4.49 0.05 -12.50
CA LEU A 108 5.64 -0.76 -12.93
C LEU A 108 6.65 -0.94 -11.79
N ALA A 109 6.94 0.12 -11.04
CA ALA A 109 7.76 0.07 -9.84
C ALA A 109 7.16 -0.87 -8.79
N PHE A 110 5.85 -0.81 -8.57
CA PHE A 110 5.14 -1.74 -7.71
C PHE A 110 5.26 -3.19 -8.20
N ALA A 111 5.10 -3.45 -9.50
CA ALA A 111 5.24 -4.79 -10.07
C ALA A 111 6.65 -5.37 -9.86
N ALA A 112 7.70 -4.58 -10.09
CA ALA A 112 9.08 -4.99 -9.86
C ALA A 112 9.36 -5.29 -8.38
N TRP A 113 8.85 -4.46 -7.47
CA TRP A 113 8.94 -4.74 -6.03
C TRP A 113 8.17 -6.00 -5.65
N ALA A 114 6.94 -6.15 -6.17
CA ALA A 114 6.05 -7.26 -5.86
C ALA A 114 6.61 -8.61 -6.32
N ALA A 115 7.27 -8.66 -7.48
CA ALA A 115 7.93 -9.88 -7.97
C ALA A 115 8.96 -10.41 -6.96
N ASN A 116 9.72 -9.51 -6.32
CA ASN A 116 10.70 -9.87 -5.29
C ASN A 116 10.04 -10.17 -3.93
N ALA A 117 9.14 -9.30 -3.48
CA ALA A 117 8.44 -9.44 -2.20
C ALA A 117 7.54 -10.69 -2.14
N GLY A 118 7.02 -11.08 -3.30
CA GLY A 118 6.18 -12.25 -3.53
C GLY A 118 6.94 -13.51 -3.94
N ALA A 119 8.25 -13.60 -3.73
CA ALA A 119 9.06 -14.77 -4.13
C ALA A 119 8.55 -16.11 -3.56
N ARG A 120 7.79 -16.07 -2.44
CA ARG A 120 7.13 -17.24 -1.83
C ARG A 120 5.62 -17.33 -2.15
N GLY A 121 5.20 -16.76 -3.27
CA GLY A 121 3.82 -16.76 -3.74
C GLY A 121 2.97 -15.58 -3.26
N LEU A 122 1.72 -15.55 -3.70
CA LEU A 122 0.81 -14.42 -3.52
C LEU A 122 0.55 -14.09 -2.04
N SER A 123 0.36 -15.08 -1.16
CA SER A 123 0.15 -14.81 0.27
C SER A 123 1.38 -14.19 0.94
N ALA A 124 2.59 -14.48 0.45
CA ALA A 124 3.80 -13.80 0.92
C ALA A 124 3.85 -12.35 0.47
N LEU A 125 3.41 -12.07 -0.76
CA LEU A 125 3.24 -10.70 -1.25
C LEU A 125 2.23 -9.93 -0.39
N VAL A 126 1.07 -10.51 -0.06
CA VAL A 126 0.06 -9.84 0.77
C VAL A 126 0.64 -9.41 2.12
N ARG A 127 1.36 -10.31 2.81
CA ARG A 127 2.06 -9.97 4.06
C ARG A 127 3.11 -8.88 3.86
N ALA A 128 3.83 -8.89 2.75
CA ALA A 128 4.80 -7.85 2.43
C ALA A 128 4.12 -6.49 2.16
N MET A 129 2.95 -6.48 1.53
CA MET A 129 2.14 -5.27 1.35
C MET A 129 1.66 -4.71 2.69
N ASP A 130 1.22 -5.57 3.61
CA ASP A 130 0.83 -5.16 4.97
C ASP A 130 2.01 -4.56 5.74
N ALA A 131 3.18 -5.22 5.69
CA ALA A 131 4.40 -4.71 6.32
C ALA A 131 4.84 -3.36 5.73
N ALA A 132 4.77 -3.21 4.40
CA ALA A 132 5.08 -1.94 3.74
C ALA A 132 4.11 -0.82 4.14
N LYS A 133 2.80 -1.13 4.25
CA LYS A 133 1.77 -0.17 4.68
C LYS A 133 1.93 0.25 6.15
N ALA A 134 2.37 -0.66 7.02
CA ALA A 134 2.61 -0.37 8.43
C ALA A 134 3.96 0.36 8.68
N GLY A 135 4.93 0.17 7.78
CA GLY A 135 6.23 0.83 7.82
C GLY A 135 6.27 2.12 6.99
N SER A 136 7.45 2.40 6.42
CA SER A 136 7.71 3.62 5.63
C SER A 136 7.22 3.56 4.17
N GLY A 137 6.31 2.62 3.84
CA GLY A 137 5.87 2.36 2.48
C GLY A 137 6.77 1.42 1.68
N VAL A 138 6.37 1.12 0.44
CA VAL A 138 7.24 0.46 -0.53
C VAL A 138 8.35 1.45 -0.88
N GLN A 139 9.61 1.04 -0.68
CA GLN A 139 10.77 1.79 -1.16
C GLN A 139 10.72 1.77 -2.70
N ALA A 140 10.01 2.73 -3.29
CA ALA A 140 9.98 2.87 -4.73
C ALA A 140 11.43 3.05 -5.22
N PRO A 141 11.85 2.37 -6.31
CA PRO A 141 13.06 2.80 -7.01
C PRO A 141 12.87 4.28 -7.30
N SER A 142 13.89 5.08 -7.01
CA SER A 142 13.85 6.53 -6.93
C SER A 142 13.28 7.19 -8.19
N ILE A 143 11.96 7.27 -8.35
CA ILE A 143 11.29 8.14 -9.32
C ILE A 143 11.21 9.54 -8.71
N GLY A 144 12.38 10.01 -8.32
CA GLY A 144 12.65 11.35 -7.82
C GLY A 144 13.88 11.91 -8.52
N GLN A 145 14.18 11.44 -9.73
CA GLN A 145 15.10 12.16 -10.59
C GLN A 145 14.43 13.49 -10.93
N SER A 146 15.08 14.58 -10.51
CA SER A 146 14.78 15.94 -10.95
C SER A 146 14.55 15.91 -12.45
N ARG A 147 13.32 16.14 -12.90
CA ARG A 147 13.02 16.26 -14.32
C ARG A 147 13.51 17.64 -14.79
N PRO A 148 14.05 17.77 -16.01
CA PRO A 148 14.36 19.09 -16.56
C PRO A 148 13.11 19.98 -16.50
N GLY A 149 13.27 21.21 -16.00
CA GLY A 149 12.18 22.19 -15.93
C GLY A 149 11.20 22.03 -14.74
N CYS A 150 11.47 21.16 -13.76
CA CYS A 150 10.64 21.07 -12.56
C CYS A 150 11.35 21.57 -11.28
N VAL A 151 10.56 21.96 -10.27
CA VAL A 151 11.06 22.21 -8.91
C VAL A 151 11.32 20.87 -8.24
N SER A 152 12.52 20.69 -7.68
CA SER A 152 12.89 19.48 -6.93
C SER A 152 12.63 19.66 -5.45
N ILE A 153 11.75 18.82 -4.89
CA ILE A 153 11.47 18.77 -3.44
C ILE A 153 12.25 17.61 -2.83
N MET A 154 13.08 17.90 -1.83
CA MET A 154 13.88 16.90 -1.13
C MET A 154 14.11 17.27 0.33
N THR A 155 14.52 16.30 1.14
CA THR A 155 14.97 16.55 2.51
C THR A 155 16.38 17.12 2.51
N VAL A 156 16.73 17.91 3.54
CA VAL A 156 18.10 18.46 3.72
C VAL A 156 19.16 17.35 3.74
N HIS A 157 18.83 16.18 4.29
CA HIS A 157 19.72 15.02 4.27
C HIS A 157 20.01 14.52 2.85
N ARG A 158 18.99 14.51 1.98
CA ARG A 158 19.12 14.05 0.59
C ARG A 158 19.88 15.06 -0.29
N SER A 159 19.95 16.34 0.10
CA SER A 159 20.68 17.38 -0.66
C SER A 159 22.19 17.40 -0.39
N LYS A 160 22.70 16.56 0.50
CA LYS A 160 24.14 16.57 0.86
C LYS A 160 25.01 16.24 -0.36
N GLY A 161 25.91 17.16 -0.72
CA GLY A 161 26.80 17.02 -1.87
C GLY A 161 26.18 17.44 -3.21
N LEU A 162 24.98 18.03 -3.20
CA LEU A 162 24.34 18.63 -4.37
C LEU A 162 24.40 20.16 -4.28
N GLU A 163 24.45 20.81 -5.44
CA GLU A 163 24.47 22.27 -5.56
C GLU A 163 23.34 22.73 -6.51
N PHE A 164 22.69 23.83 -6.17
CA PHE A 164 21.59 24.40 -6.94
C PHE A 164 21.74 25.93 -7.02
N PRO A 165 21.41 26.56 -8.16
CA PRO A 165 21.48 28.02 -8.30
C PRO A 165 20.54 28.77 -7.33
N VAL A 166 19.38 28.19 -7.00
CA VAL A 166 18.38 28.75 -6.09
C VAL A 166 17.84 27.64 -5.20
N VAL A 167 17.79 27.89 -3.89
CA VAL A 167 17.30 26.94 -2.87
C VAL A 167 16.26 27.61 -1.99
N PHE A 168 15.09 26.97 -1.85
CA PHE A 168 14.07 27.35 -0.89
C PHE A 168 14.12 26.40 0.32
N VAL A 169 14.32 26.95 1.53
CA VAL A 169 14.23 26.19 2.78
C VAL A 169 12.86 26.46 3.41
N ALA A 170 11.98 25.46 3.34
CA ALA A 170 10.62 25.58 3.86
C ALA A 170 10.51 25.14 5.32
N ASN A 171 9.44 25.59 6.00
CA ASN A 171 9.03 25.13 7.32
C ASN A 171 10.07 25.32 8.45
N THR A 172 10.80 26.44 8.42
CA THR A 172 11.85 26.76 9.41
C THR A 172 11.33 27.04 10.82
N SER A 173 10.02 27.25 10.98
CA SER A 173 9.35 27.39 12.28
C SER A 173 8.95 26.06 12.91
N HIS A 174 9.10 24.93 12.20
CA HIS A 174 8.74 23.62 12.73
C HIS A 174 9.67 23.24 13.89
N LYS A 175 9.08 22.81 15.00
CA LYS A 175 9.85 22.35 16.17
C LYS A 175 10.64 21.09 15.81
N PHE A 176 11.83 20.96 16.36
CA PHE A 176 12.58 19.72 16.24
C PHE A 176 11.78 18.54 16.80
N ASN A 177 11.83 17.39 16.12
CA ASN A 177 11.20 16.18 16.63
C ASN A 177 12.00 15.69 17.86
N GLN A 178 11.39 15.81 19.04
CA GLN A 178 11.98 15.39 20.32
C GLN A 178 11.33 14.11 20.87
N SER A 179 10.67 13.31 20.02
CA SER A 179 10.04 12.04 20.43
C SER A 179 11.00 11.16 21.22
N ASP A 180 12.27 11.14 20.80
CA ASP A 180 13.31 10.29 21.34
C ASP A 180 13.66 10.62 22.80
N ALA A 181 13.42 11.86 23.24
CA ALA A 181 13.64 12.31 24.61
C ALA A 181 12.46 12.00 25.56
N ILE A 182 11.31 11.58 25.01
CA ILE A 182 10.06 11.40 25.76
C ILE A 182 9.70 9.91 25.93
N TYR A 183 10.36 9.01 25.18
CA TYR A 183 10.11 7.58 25.32
C TYR A 183 10.48 7.05 26.72
N PRO A 184 9.73 6.06 27.23
CA PRO A 184 10.00 5.46 28.53
C PRO A 184 11.30 4.65 28.57
N VAL A 185 11.92 4.40 27.41
CA VAL A 185 13.25 3.81 27.29
C VAL A 185 14.08 4.76 26.45
N LEU A 186 15.16 5.27 27.04
CA LEU A 186 16.13 6.16 26.42
C LEU A 186 17.42 5.37 26.18
N TYR A 187 18.04 5.59 25.02
CA TYR A 187 19.32 5.00 24.67
C TYR A 187 20.36 6.10 24.56
N HIS A 188 21.45 5.97 25.31
CA HIS A 188 22.59 6.87 25.24
C HIS A 188 23.86 6.07 24.96
N LYS A 189 24.66 6.51 23.97
CA LYS A 189 25.87 5.79 23.54
C LYS A 189 26.85 5.53 24.68
N GLU A 190 27.00 6.48 25.59
CA GLU A 190 27.98 6.41 26.70
C GLU A 190 27.35 6.02 28.05
N LEU A 191 26.09 6.37 28.28
CA LEU A 191 25.42 6.19 29.58
C LEU A 191 24.55 4.93 29.63
N GLY A 192 24.38 4.25 28.48
CA GLY A 192 23.59 3.04 28.38
C GLY A 192 22.10 3.33 28.27
N ILE A 193 21.30 2.57 29.01
CA ILE A 193 19.82 2.57 28.91
C ILE A 193 19.23 3.32 30.10
N GLY A 194 18.43 4.36 29.82
CA GLY A 194 17.62 5.06 30.82
C GLY A 194 16.18 4.57 30.78
N LEU A 195 15.59 4.23 31.93
CA LEU A 195 14.22 3.74 32.01
C LEU A 195 13.33 4.73 32.77
N MET A 196 12.12 4.98 32.30
CA MET A 196 11.07 5.60 33.10
C MET A 196 10.15 4.51 33.61
N LEU A 197 10.12 4.32 34.93
CA LEU A 197 9.23 3.36 35.56
C LEU A 197 7.89 4.02 35.89
N ARG A 198 6.80 3.26 35.77
CA ARG A 198 5.48 3.65 36.27
C ARG A 198 5.34 3.17 37.72
N ALA A 199 4.89 4.04 38.62
CA ALA A 199 4.70 3.70 40.03
C ALA A 199 3.28 3.19 40.31
N GLY A 200 3.15 1.86 40.51
CA GLY A 200 1.99 1.23 41.14
C GLY A 200 0.62 1.66 40.58
N SER A 201 -0.40 1.74 41.45
CA SER A 201 -1.79 2.07 41.12
C SER A 201 -2.04 3.50 40.65
N SER A 202 -0.99 4.32 40.51
CA SER A 202 -1.08 5.68 39.99
C SER A 202 -0.53 5.73 38.55
N ALA A 203 -1.12 6.53 37.68
CA ALA A 203 -0.63 6.73 36.32
C ALA A 203 0.70 7.53 36.24
N SER A 204 1.38 7.75 37.37
CA SER A 204 2.57 8.60 37.44
C SER A 204 3.84 7.84 37.00
N ARG A 205 4.68 8.53 36.22
CA ARG A 205 5.98 8.04 35.76
C ARG A 205 7.06 8.74 36.56
N TYR A 206 8.04 7.99 37.06
CA TYR A 206 9.21 8.56 37.72
C TYR A 206 10.47 8.27 36.90
N LYS A 207 11.35 9.27 36.85
CA LYS A 207 12.67 9.15 36.24
C LYS A 207 13.51 8.19 37.10
N THR A 208 14.08 7.14 36.50
CA THR A 208 15.15 6.38 37.17
C THR A 208 16.51 7.02 36.85
N LEU A 209 17.50 6.85 37.72
CA LEU A 209 18.88 7.36 37.49
C LEU A 209 19.48 6.74 36.20
N PRO A 210 20.39 7.43 35.46
CA PRO A 210 21.32 8.44 35.96
C PRO A 210 21.18 9.80 35.23
N TYR A 211 20.65 10.81 35.91
CA TYR A 211 20.83 12.21 35.55
C TYR A 211 21.96 12.75 36.44
N THR A 212 23.08 13.15 35.85
CA THR A 212 23.94 14.22 36.37
C THR A 212 23.74 15.44 35.51
#